data_AF-A0A3B9ZWS8-F1
#
_entry.id   AF-A0A3B9ZWS8-F1
#
_cell.length_a   1.000
_cell.length_b   1.000
_cell.length_c   1.000
_cell.angle_alpha   90.00
_cell.angle_beta   90.00
_cell.angle_gamma   90.00
#
_symmetry.space_group_name_H-M   'P 1'
#
loop_
_entity.id
_entity.type
_entity.pdbx_description
1 polymer ?
#
loop_
_entity_poly.entity_id
_entity_poly.type
_entity_poly.pdbx_seq_one_letter_code
_entity_poly.pdbx_strand_id
1 'polypeptide(L)' 'MRKSKTESISDVLRSFTRENKLDRKLNELDIIKSWEAVMGKTVARYTANVYIQNSTLFVETTSPIVRNELLMMREEI' A
#
# COMPACT_ATOMS: atom_id res chain seq x y z
N MET A 1 41.84 20.33 1.35
CA MET A 1 40.52 20.71 0.80
C MET A 1 39.50 19.63 1.20
N ARG A 2 38.48 19.95 2.01
CA ARG A 2 37.38 19.02 2.31
C ARG A 2 36.49 18.92 1.08
N LYS A 3 36.41 17.75 0.45
CA LYS A 3 35.38 17.46 -0.55
C LYS A 3 34.05 17.35 0.19
N SER A 4 33.23 18.40 0.15
CA SER A 4 31.82 18.33 0.51
C SER A 4 31.13 17.47 -0.54
N LYS A 5 30.86 16.21 -0.23
CA LYS A 5 30.02 15.36 -1.07
C LYS A 5 28.58 15.82 -0.83
N THR A 6 28.13 16.80 -1.61
CA THR A 6 26.74 17.27 -1.55
C THR A 6 25.87 16.22 -2.22
N GLU A 7 25.18 15.43 -1.41
CA GLU A 7 24.20 14.45 -1.88
C GLU A 7 22.80 15.06 -1.77
N SER A 8 21.94 14.79 -2.74
CA SER A 8 20.54 15.22 -2.67
C SER A 8 19.85 14.49 -1.53
N ILE A 9 18.99 15.20 -0.79
CA ILE A 9 18.19 14.59 0.29
C ILE A 9 17.39 13.38 -0.21
N SER A 10 16.91 13.43 -1.46
CA SER A 10 16.18 12.34 -2.10
C SER A 10 17.03 11.08 -2.27
N ASP A 11 18.32 11.25 -2.56
CA ASP A 11 19.24 10.12 -2.76
C ASP A 11 19.62 9.48 -1.43
N VAL A 12 19.85 10.32 -0.41
CA VAL A 12 20.12 9.86 0.97
C VAL A 12 18.92 9.09 1.52
N LEU A 13 17.70 9.60 1.35
CA LEU A 13 16.48 8.92 1.79
C LEU A 13 16.26 7.59 1.07
N ARG A 14 16.51 7.52 -0.25
CA ARG A 14 16.43 6.25 -1.00
C ARG A 14 17.47 5.24 -0.51
N SER A 15 18.71 5.67 -0.27
CA SER A 15 19.75 4.77 0.26
C SER A 15 19.36 4.24 1.62
N PHE A 16 18.91 5.12 2.52
CA PHE A 16 18.48 4.77 3.86
C PHE A 16 17.32 3.74 3.85
N THR A 17 16.30 3.96 3.02
CA THR A 17 15.16 3.03 2.89
C THR A 17 15.62 1.65 2.44
N ARG A 18 16.53 1.58 1.46
CA ARG A 18 17.08 0.33 0.92
C ARG A 18 17.95 -0.41 1.92
N GLU A 19 18.87 0.30 2.57
CA GLU A 19 19.76 -0.24 3.59
C GLU A 19 18.97 -0.86 4.75
N ASN A 20 17.87 -0.20 5.16
CA ASN A 20 17.01 -0.66 6.25
C ASN A 20 15.90 -1.63 5.79
N LYS A 21 15.88 -2.03 4.51
CA LYS A 21 14.85 -2.94 3.92
C LYS A 21 13.42 -2.44 4.16
N LEU A 22 13.24 -1.12 4.19
CA LEU A 22 11.95 -0.49 4.42
C LEU A 22 11.09 -0.43 3.16
N ASP A 23 11.68 -0.57 1.96
CA ASP A 23 10.98 -0.48 0.67
C ASP A 23 9.74 -1.37 0.65
N ARG A 24 9.85 -2.61 1.16
CA ARG A 24 8.74 -3.56 1.17
C ARG A 24 7.56 -3.03 2.00
N LYS A 25 7.81 -2.57 3.23
CA LYS A 25 6.76 -2.06 4.12
C LYS A 25 6.18 -0.75 3.60
N LEU A 26 6.99 0.11 2.99
CA LEU A 26 6.50 1.34 2.37
C LEU A 26 5.58 1.02 1.19
N ASN A 27 5.97 0.09 0.32
CA ASN A 27 5.12 -0.36 -0.78
C ASN A 27 3.81 -0.99 -0.28
N GLU A 28 3.85 -1.80 0.78
CA GLU A 28 2.65 -2.35 1.42
C GLU A 28 1.71 -1.23 1.92
N LEU A 29 2.26 -0.20 2.58
CA LEU A 29 1.49 0.96 3.03
C LEU A 29 0.89 1.76 1.87
N ASP A 30 1.64 1.92 0.78
CA ASP A 30 1.16 2.65 -0.40
C ASP A 30 0.02 1.89 -1.09
N ILE A 31 0.08 0.55 -1.14
CA ILE A 31 -1.02 -0.29 -1.63
C ILE A 31 -2.27 -0.09 -0.76
N ILE A 32 -2.12 -0.18 0.57
CA ILE A 32 -3.24 -0.01 1.51
C ILE A 32 -3.87 1.38 1.35
N LYS A 33 -3.05 2.44 1.25
CA LYS A 33 -3.54 3.82 1.06
C LYS A 33 -4.25 4.03 -0.28
N SER A 34 -3.89 3.26 -1.30
CA SER A 34 -4.50 3.36 -2.63
C SER A 34 -5.85 2.66 -2.73
N TRP A 35 -6.29 1.92 -1.71
CA TRP A 35 -7.52 1.13 -1.72
C TRP A 35 -8.77 1.93 -2.15
N GLU A 36 -9.02 3.08 -1.52
CA GLU A 36 -10.18 3.91 -1.85
C GLU A 36 -10.10 4.47 -3.28
N ALA A 37 -8.89 4.81 -3.74
CA ALA A 37 -8.69 5.34 -5.09
C ALA A 37 -8.99 4.29 -6.17
N VAL A 38 -8.66 3.02 -5.91
CA VAL A 38 -8.89 1.91 -6.84
C VAL A 38 -10.34 1.43 -6.79
N MET A 39 -10.88 1.22 -5.59
CA MET A 39 -12.21 0.61 -5.41
C MET A 39 -13.37 1.61 -5.39
N GLY A 40 -13.06 2.88 -5.17
CA GLY A 40 -14.03 3.95 -5.02
C GLY A 40 -14.67 4.03 -3.62
N LYS A 41 -15.28 5.19 -3.37
CA LYS A 41 -15.85 5.58 -2.06
C LYS A 41 -16.91 4.62 -1.52
N THR A 42 -17.71 4.02 -2.40
CA THR A 42 -18.79 3.11 -2.00
C THR A 42 -18.24 1.84 -1.36
N VAL A 43 -17.26 1.20 -2.00
CA VAL A 43 -16.62 -0.02 -1.47
C VAL A 43 -15.80 0.31 -0.22
N ALA A 44 -15.04 1.41 -0.26
CA ALA A 44 -14.23 1.86 0.87
C ALA A 44 -15.08 2.10 2.13
N ARG A 45 -16.29 2.66 1.99
CA ARG A 45 -17.22 2.89 3.10
C ARG A 45 -17.62 1.62 3.87
N TYR A 46 -17.70 0.48 3.18
CA TYR A 46 -18.05 -0.82 3.79
C TYR A 46 -16.81 -1.68 4.09
N THR A 47 -15.61 -1.15 3.87
CA THR A 47 -14.37 -1.84 4.21
C THR A 47 -14.01 -1.49 5.65
N ALA A 48 -14.01 -2.47 6.54
CA ALA A 48 -13.66 -2.30 7.95
C ALA A 48 -12.15 -2.20 8.16
N ASN A 49 -11.39 -3.01 7.42
CA ASN A 49 -9.94 -3.12 7.57
C ASN A 49 -9.29 -3.58 6.26
N VAL A 50 -8.10 -3.09 5.99
CA VAL A 50 -7.26 -3.49 4.85
C VAL A 50 -5.84 -3.66 5.36
N TYR A 51 -5.28 -4.86 5.22
CA TYR A 51 -3.93 -5.15 5.66
C TYR A 51 -3.25 -6.17 4.76
N ILE A 52 -1.91 -6.15 4.77
CA ILE A 52 -1.12 -7.13 4.02
C ILE A 52 -0.43 -8.05 5.01
N GLN A 53 -0.61 -9.36 4.81
CA GLN A 53 0.09 -10.40 5.57
C GLN A 53 0.62 -11.43 4.59
N ASN A 54 1.91 -11.78 4.72
CA ASN A 54 2.57 -12.76 3.85
C ASN A 54 2.40 -12.46 2.34
N SER A 55 2.47 -11.17 1.97
CA SER A 55 2.28 -10.68 0.60
C SER A 55 0.87 -10.91 0.03
N THR A 56 -0.13 -11.16 0.88
CA THR A 56 -1.55 -11.25 0.50
C THR A 56 -2.30 -10.07 1.11
N LEU A 57 -3.09 -9.38 0.28
CA LEU A 57 -4.00 -8.32 0.71
C LEU A 57 -5.25 -8.94 1.32
N PHE A 58 -5.51 -8.64 2.58
CA PHE A 58 -6.72 -9.01 3.29
C PHE A 58 -7.62 -7.80 3.41
N VAL A 59 -8.91 -8.02 3.11
CA VAL A 59 -9.94 -7.00 3.13
C VAL A 59 -11.08 -7.51 3.99
N GLU A 60 -11.32 -6.84 5.11
CA GLU A 60 -12.47 -7.10 5.97
C GLU A 60 -13.58 -6.14 5.56
N THR A 61 -14.78 -6.67 5.30
CA THR A 61 -15.94 -5.86 4.91
C THR A 61 -17.14 -6.15 5.80
N THR A 62 -17.90 -5.11 6.11
CA THR A 62 -19.14 -5.18 6.89
C THR A 62 -20.36 -5.54 6.05
N SER A 63 -20.25 -5.52 4.72
CA SER A 63 -21.36 -5.75 3.80
C SER A 63 -21.20 -7.06 3.02
N PRO A 64 -22.13 -8.02 3.14
CA PRO A 64 -22.14 -9.23 2.32
C PRO A 64 -22.22 -8.97 0.81
N ILE A 65 -22.89 -7.89 0.40
CA ILE A 65 -23.03 -7.51 -1.02
C ILE A 65 -21.67 -7.09 -1.56
N VAL A 66 -21.04 -6.08 -0.95
CA VAL A 66 -19.66 -5.64 -1.27
C VAL A 66 -18.66 -6.81 -1.26
N ARG A 67 -18.76 -7.75 -0.31
CA ARG A 67 -17.93 -8.96 -0.32
C ARG A 67 -18.09 -9.75 -1.61
N ASN A 68 -19.32 -9.99 -2.06
CA ASN A 68 -19.57 -10.74 -3.29
C ASN A 68 -19.09 -9.98 -4.53
N GLU A 69 -19.31 -8.67 -4.61
CA GLU A 69 -18.79 -7.83 -5.70
C GLU A 69 -17.26 -7.90 -5.77
N LEU A 70 -16.57 -7.76 -4.62
CA LEU A 70 -15.12 -7.89 -4.52
C LEU A 70 -14.63 -9.27 -4.97
N LEU A 71 -15.38 -10.33 -4.67
CA LEU A 71 -15.04 -11.69 -5.11
C LEU A 71 -15.19 -11.86 -6.62
N MET A 72 -16.18 -11.21 -7.24
CA MET A 72 -16.37 -11.21 -8.69
C MET A 72 -15.29 -10.39 -9.40
N MET A 73 -14.91 -9.25 -8.84
CA MET A 73 -13.87 -8.37 -9.40
C MET A 73 -12.44 -8.87 -9.16
N ARG A 74 -12.23 -9.92 -8.36
CA ARG A 74 -10.90 -10.37 -7.92
C ARG A 74 -9.93 -10.70 -9.07
N GLU A 75 -10.43 -11.05 -10.25
CA GLU A 75 -9.60 -11.34 -11.42
C GLU A 75 -9.23 -10.11 -12.24
N GLU A 76 -9.93 -8.99 -12.05
CA GLU A 76 -9.75 -7.73 -12.77
C GLU A 76 -8.87 -6.71 -12.01
N ILE A 77 -8.65 -6.95 -10.71
CA ILE A 77 -7.87 -6.09 -9.79
C ILE A 77 -6.49 -6.71 -9.57
#